data_AF-A0A0K8MIX7-F1
#
_entry.id   AF-A0A0K8MIX7-F1
#
_cell.length_a   1.000
_cell.length_b   1.000
_cell.length_c   1.000
_cell.angle_alpha   90.00
_cell.angle_beta   90.00
_cell.angle_gamma   90.00
#
_symmetry.space_group_name_H-M   'P 1'
#
loop_
_entity.id
_entity.type
_entity.pdbx_description
1 polymer ?
#
loop_
_entity_poly.entity_id
_entity_poly.type
_entity_poly.pdbx_seq_one_letter_code
_entity_poly.pdbx_strand_id
1 'polypeptide(L)'
;MNNFKILQQLSQQSFDQTVQKTGMAKANLEEFAQGHVVFTTAQLEHLCLHYSESLDNRGNQSQDSANHPIHIRLSVDYLLNLGLTLSDWISLKWALEGEWQGDKLVVGFFNDDHKLVKFVESPAQFTTAFAGYLILALNGKFTPYVDEIHGNDHYDWRILRYQTPTAFKDITNEIAQTPLTEIQP
;
A
#
# COMPACT_ATOMS: atom_id res chain seq x y z
N MET A 1 -9.03 2.83 12.54
CA MET A 1 -7.61 2.79 12.16
C MET A 1 -7.50 3.27 10.72
N ASN A 2 -6.55 4.16 10.42
CA ASN A 2 -6.32 4.73 9.09
C ASN A 2 -4.86 4.48 8.65
N ASN A 3 -4.53 4.75 7.38
CA ASN A 3 -3.21 4.48 6.80
C ASN A 3 -2.23 5.65 6.93
N PHE A 4 -2.49 6.62 7.82
CA PHE A 4 -1.65 7.81 7.96
C PHE A 4 -0.18 7.48 8.24
N LYS A 5 0.09 6.61 9.21
CA LYS A 5 1.45 6.19 9.58
C LYS A 5 2.15 5.37 8.48
N ILE A 6 1.40 4.58 7.71
CA ILE A 6 1.91 3.86 6.54
C ILE A 6 2.34 4.86 5.47
N LEU A 7 1.49 5.85 5.20
CA LEU A 7 1.81 6.90 4.24
C LEU A 7 3.06 7.66 4.66
N GLN A 8 3.25 7.96 5.95
CA GLN A 8 4.50 8.51 6.47
C GLN A 8 5.72 7.62 6.18
N GLN A 9 5.63 6.32 6.42
CA GLN A 9 6.72 5.37 6.17
C GLN A 9 7.02 5.26 4.67
N LEU A 10 6.00 5.07 3.84
CA LEU A 10 6.12 4.94 2.38
C LEU A 10 6.57 6.24 1.71
N SER A 11 6.23 7.39 2.25
CA SER A 11 6.68 8.68 1.71
C SER A 11 7.98 9.19 2.36
N GLN A 12 8.51 8.44 3.34
CA GLN A 12 9.64 8.84 4.18
C GLN A 12 9.43 10.23 4.85
N GLN A 13 8.19 10.53 5.23
CA GLN A 13 7.81 11.79 5.88
C GLN A 13 7.59 11.58 7.38
N SER A 14 8.21 12.42 8.20
CA SER A 14 7.95 12.51 9.64
C SER A 14 6.68 13.31 9.95
N PHE A 15 6.19 13.21 11.19
CA PHE A 15 5.09 14.06 11.68
C PHE A 15 5.41 15.55 11.50
N ASP A 16 6.62 15.97 11.82
CA ASP A 16 6.99 17.39 11.78
C ASP A 16 7.01 17.91 10.33
N GLN A 17 7.45 17.09 9.38
CA GLN A 17 7.37 17.41 7.95
C GLN A 17 5.91 17.49 7.46
N THR A 18 5.06 16.55 7.87
CA THR A 18 3.63 16.59 7.55
C THR A 18 2.96 17.83 8.14
N VAL A 19 3.25 18.18 9.40
CA VAL A 19 2.76 19.41 10.06
C VAL A 19 3.16 20.64 9.25
N GLN A 20 4.45 20.74 8.90
CA GLN A 20 4.98 21.89 8.16
C GLN A 20 4.31 22.07 6.80
N LYS A 21 4.04 20.96 6.09
CA LYS A 21 3.47 21.00 4.73
C LYS A 21 1.97 21.20 4.72
N THR A 22 1.25 20.66 5.69
CA THR A 22 -0.21 20.63 5.71
C THR A 22 -0.82 21.72 6.61
N GLY A 23 -0.03 22.32 7.49
CA GLY A 23 -0.47 23.28 8.49
C GLY A 23 -1.32 22.66 9.61
N MET A 24 -1.46 21.33 9.65
CA MET A 24 -2.22 20.64 10.69
C MET A 24 -1.42 20.57 11.99
N ALA A 25 -2.10 20.68 13.13
CA ALA A 25 -1.46 20.54 14.43
C ALA A 25 -0.97 19.10 14.65
N LYS A 26 0.24 18.93 15.19
CA LYS A 26 0.85 17.63 15.46
C LYS A 26 -0.04 16.73 16.32
N ALA A 27 -0.58 17.27 17.40
CA ALA A 27 -1.50 16.55 18.28
C ALA A 27 -2.72 16.00 17.52
N ASN A 28 -3.29 16.78 16.60
CA ASN A 28 -4.43 16.32 15.80
C ASN A 28 -4.05 15.19 14.84
N LEU A 29 -2.86 15.24 14.23
CA LEU A 29 -2.35 14.15 13.39
C LEU A 29 -2.10 12.89 14.22
N GLU A 30 -1.58 13.02 15.44
CA GLU A 30 -1.31 11.90 16.34
C GLU A 30 -2.61 11.22 16.81
N GLU A 31 -3.62 12.01 17.17
CA GLU A 31 -4.96 11.52 17.52
C GLU A 31 -5.69 10.92 16.30
N PHE A 32 -5.53 11.52 15.12
CA PHE A 32 -6.03 10.94 13.87
C PHE A 32 -5.37 9.59 13.61
N ALA A 33 -4.04 9.47 13.70
CA ALA A 33 -3.34 8.20 13.50
C ALA A 33 -3.79 7.09 14.47
N GLN A 34 -4.30 7.46 15.65
CA GLN A 34 -4.87 6.54 16.64
C GLN A 34 -6.37 6.25 16.42
N GLY A 35 -7.02 6.98 15.51
CA GLY A 35 -8.45 6.85 15.21
C GLY A 35 -9.36 7.54 16.23
N HIS A 36 -8.81 8.43 17.06
CA HIS A 36 -9.58 9.19 18.05
C HIS A 36 -10.22 10.47 17.47
N VAL A 37 -9.69 10.95 16.35
CA VAL A 37 -10.20 12.11 15.63
C VAL A 37 -10.53 11.73 14.19
N VAL A 38 -11.61 12.30 13.67
CA VAL A 38 -11.99 12.22 12.25
C VAL A 38 -11.73 13.58 11.61
N PHE A 39 -10.93 13.60 10.56
CA PHE A 39 -10.68 14.81 9.77
C PHE A 39 -11.81 15.11 8.80
N THR A 40 -11.95 16.39 8.45
CA THR A 40 -12.87 16.82 7.39
C THR A 40 -12.38 16.31 6.04
N THR A 41 -13.27 16.23 5.04
CA THR A 41 -12.92 15.86 3.67
C THR A 41 -11.76 16.71 3.13
N ALA A 42 -11.81 18.04 3.31
CA ALA A 42 -10.75 18.94 2.85
C ALA A 42 -9.39 18.66 3.54
N GLN A 43 -9.39 18.27 4.80
CA GLN A 43 -8.18 17.87 5.51
C GLN A 43 -7.63 16.54 4.98
N LEU A 44 -8.50 15.56 4.74
CA LEU A 44 -8.12 14.26 4.16
C LEU A 44 -7.56 14.43 2.75
N GLU A 45 -8.19 15.24 1.90
CA GLU A 45 -7.69 15.58 0.56
C GLU A 45 -6.31 16.23 0.60
N HIS A 46 -6.09 17.15 1.54
CA HIS A 46 -4.79 17.81 1.71
C HIS A 46 -3.69 16.80 2.11
N LEU A 47 -4.00 15.86 3.01
CA LEU A 47 -3.09 14.78 3.36
C LEU A 47 -2.77 13.89 2.16
N CYS A 48 -3.80 13.46 1.41
CA CYS A 48 -3.63 12.67 0.20
C CYS A 48 -2.74 13.38 -0.82
N LEU A 49 -2.97 14.67 -1.09
CA LEU A 49 -2.16 15.47 -2.01
C LEU A 49 -0.71 15.57 -1.56
N HIS A 50 -0.46 15.82 -0.27
CA HIS A 50 0.90 15.92 0.26
C HIS A 50 1.67 14.60 0.12
N TYR A 51 1.06 13.48 0.51
CA TYR A 51 1.72 12.18 0.40
C TYR A 51 1.89 11.74 -1.05
N SER A 52 0.93 12.08 -1.92
CA SER A 52 1.07 11.94 -3.37
C SER A 52 2.31 12.62 -3.92
N GLU A 53 2.48 13.92 -3.61
CA GLU A 53 3.64 14.69 -4.05
C GLU A 53 4.96 14.13 -3.51
N SER A 54 4.96 13.66 -2.26
CA SER A 54 6.15 13.06 -1.67
C SER A 54 6.53 11.73 -2.34
N LEU A 55 5.55 10.89 -2.66
CA LEU A 55 5.78 9.64 -3.39
C LEU A 55 6.21 9.92 -4.83
N ASP A 56 5.64 10.94 -5.49
CA ASP A 56 6.06 11.40 -6.82
C ASP A 56 7.54 11.76 -6.83
N ASN A 57 7.95 12.60 -5.88
CA ASN A 57 9.33 13.03 -5.75
C ASN A 57 10.27 11.84 -5.51
N ARG A 58 9.86 10.89 -4.66
CA ARG A 58 10.64 9.67 -4.38
C ARG A 58 10.78 8.79 -5.63
N GLY A 59 9.68 8.53 -6.33
CA GLY A 59 9.71 7.77 -7.59
C GLY A 59 10.58 8.45 -8.63
N ASN A 60 10.39 9.75 -8.86
CA ASN A 60 11.16 10.50 -9.86
C ASN A 60 12.66 10.60 -9.56
N GLN A 61 13.07 10.53 -8.27
CA GLN A 61 14.47 10.50 -7.88
C GLN A 61 15.13 9.14 -8.07
N SER A 62 14.35 8.05 -8.00
CA SER A 62 14.84 6.68 -8.04
C SER A 62 14.76 6.03 -9.42
N GLN A 63 13.92 6.55 -10.31
CA GLN A 63 13.69 6.00 -11.65
C GLN A 63 14.62 6.62 -12.71
N ASP A 64 15.05 5.82 -13.68
CA ASP A 64 15.81 6.32 -14.83
C ASP A 64 14.96 7.31 -15.67
N SER A 65 15.61 8.39 -16.12
CA SER A 65 14.99 9.53 -16.83
C SER A 65 14.30 9.20 -18.18
N ALA A 66 14.38 7.95 -18.63
CA ALA A 66 13.74 7.46 -19.84
C ALA A 66 12.25 7.12 -19.67
N ASN A 67 11.78 6.94 -18.43
CA ASN A 67 10.38 6.63 -18.14
C ASN A 67 9.60 7.91 -17.81
N HIS A 68 8.42 8.08 -18.41
CA HIS A 68 7.58 9.25 -18.14
C HIS A 68 7.20 9.29 -16.65
N PRO A 69 7.35 10.43 -15.96
CA PRO A 69 7.00 10.54 -14.55
C PRO A 69 5.51 10.23 -14.36
N ILE A 70 5.20 9.38 -13.38
CA ILE A 70 3.82 9.11 -12.97
C ILE A 70 3.45 10.15 -11.91
N HIS A 71 2.25 10.74 -12.05
CA HIS A 71 1.64 11.56 -11.02
C HIS A 71 0.76 10.68 -10.12
N ILE A 72 1.26 10.39 -8.94
CA ILE A 72 0.63 9.60 -7.90
C ILE A 72 -0.55 10.38 -7.36
N ARG A 73 -1.74 9.76 -7.35
CA ARG A 73 -2.98 10.32 -6.82
C ARG A 73 -3.53 9.33 -5.80
N LEU A 74 -3.20 9.54 -4.54
CA LEU A 74 -3.74 8.75 -3.44
C LEU A 74 -5.21 9.08 -3.23
N SER A 75 -6.03 8.05 -3.07
CA SER A 75 -7.44 8.20 -2.72
C SER A 75 -7.64 8.43 -1.22
N VAL A 76 -8.74 9.08 -0.85
CA VAL A 76 -9.16 9.15 0.57
C VAL A 76 -9.47 7.75 1.11
N ASP A 77 -9.96 6.85 0.25
CA ASP A 77 -10.23 5.46 0.62
C ASP A 77 -8.97 4.74 1.08
N TYR A 78 -7.85 4.95 0.40
CA TYR A 78 -6.56 4.42 0.85
C TYR A 78 -6.14 5.06 2.18
N LEU A 79 -6.24 6.39 2.33
CA LEU A 79 -5.91 7.07 3.58
C LEU A 79 -6.75 6.55 4.76
N LEU A 80 -8.03 6.24 4.53
CA LEU A 80 -8.95 5.73 5.54
C LEU A 80 -8.88 4.20 5.75
N ASN A 81 -7.87 3.53 5.15
CA ASN A 81 -7.66 2.09 5.26
C ASN A 81 -8.83 1.25 4.73
N LEU A 82 -9.47 1.70 3.65
CA LEU A 82 -10.52 0.92 2.99
C LEU A 82 -9.92 -0.08 1.98
N GLY A 83 -8.78 0.24 1.35
CA GLY A 83 -8.09 -0.65 0.41
C GLY A 83 -7.12 0.08 -0.52
N LEU A 84 -6.33 -0.70 -1.28
CA LEU A 84 -5.47 -0.23 -2.38
C LEU A 84 -6.25 -0.23 -3.70
N THR A 85 -6.45 0.95 -4.29
CA THR A 85 -6.93 1.03 -5.67
C THR A 85 -5.83 0.63 -6.66
N LEU A 86 -6.21 0.34 -7.90
CA LEU A 86 -5.24 0.13 -8.99
C LEU A 86 -4.28 1.32 -9.13
N SER A 87 -4.77 2.55 -9.01
CA SER A 87 -3.93 3.75 -9.07
C SER A 87 -2.96 3.84 -7.90
N ASP A 88 -3.40 3.50 -6.67
CA ASP A 88 -2.51 3.46 -5.50
C ASP A 88 -1.43 2.40 -5.71
N TRP A 89 -1.78 1.22 -6.22
CA TRP A 89 -0.83 0.15 -6.46
C TRP A 89 0.19 0.48 -7.56
N ILE A 90 -0.23 1.06 -8.70
CA ILE A 90 0.69 1.56 -9.74
C ILE A 90 1.65 2.60 -9.16
N SER A 91 1.12 3.51 -8.33
CA SER A 91 1.90 4.55 -7.67
C SER A 91 2.94 3.98 -6.73
N LEU A 92 2.57 2.98 -5.93
CA LEU A 92 3.50 2.29 -5.03
C LEU A 92 4.57 1.51 -5.80
N LYS A 93 4.21 0.82 -6.89
CA LYS A 93 5.19 0.17 -7.77
C LYS A 93 6.22 1.18 -8.26
N TRP A 94 5.76 2.31 -8.80
CA TRP A 94 6.64 3.37 -9.29
C TRP A 94 7.58 3.92 -8.22
N ALA A 95 7.04 4.23 -7.03
CA ALA A 95 7.81 4.83 -5.95
C ALA A 95 8.81 3.86 -5.28
N LEU A 96 8.50 2.55 -5.26
CA LEU A 96 9.28 1.57 -4.52
C LEU A 96 10.25 0.78 -5.40
N GLU A 97 9.83 0.34 -6.59
CA GLU A 97 10.65 -0.54 -7.43
C GLU A 97 11.91 0.15 -7.95
N GLY A 98 11.91 1.49 -8.10
CA GLY A 98 13.12 2.23 -8.51
C GLY A 98 14.24 2.17 -7.47
N GLU A 99 13.91 1.99 -6.20
CA GLU A 99 14.90 1.83 -5.12
C GLU A 99 15.32 0.37 -4.92
N TRP A 100 14.57 -0.56 -5.51
CA TRP A 100 14.83 -1.98 -5.37
C TRP A 100 15.62 -2.44 -6.60
N GLN A 101 16.72 -3.15 -6.39
CA GLN A 101 17.65 -3.54 -7.45
C GLN A 101 17.07 -4.65 -8.36
N GLY A 102 15.98 -4.35 -9.07
CA GLY A 102 15.24 -5.28 -9.92
C GLY A 102 14.12 -6.06 -9.23
N ASP A 103 13.91 -5.86 -7.92
CA ASP A 103 12.78 -6.49 -7.22
C ASP A 103 11.46 -5.78 -7.57
N LYS A 104 10.37 -6.53 -7.48
CA LYS A 104 9.04 -6.09 -7.88
C LYS A 104 8.09 -6.06 -6.70
N LEU A 105 7.18 -5.08 -6.69
CA LEU A 105 6.04 -5.07 -5.79
C LEU A 105 4.93 -5.92 -6.41
N VAL A 106 4.56 -7.00 -5.71
CA VAL A 106 3.51 -7.94 -6.15
C VAL A 106 2.54 -8.23 -5.02
N VAL A 107 1.35 -8.71 -5.36
CA VAL A 107 0.45 -9.36 -4.39
C VAL A 107 0.61 -10.87 -4.55
N GLY A 108 1.26 -11.53 -3.60
CA GLY A 108 1.42 -12.98 -3.56
C GLY A 108 0.25 -13.64 -2.85
N PHE A 109 -0.03 -14.90 -3.20
CA PHE A 109 -1.03 -15.71 -2.52
C PHE A 109 -0.43 -17.03 -2.08
N PHE A 110 -0.78 -17.41 -0.86
CA PHE A 110 -0.26 -18.55 -0.16
C PHE A 110 -1.38 -19.53 0.15
N ASN A 111 -1.08 -20.81 0.01
CA ASN A 111 -1.97 -21.87 0.45
C ASN A 111 -1.83 -22.11 1.96
N ASP A 112 -2.58 -23.07 2.49
CA ASP A 112 -2.54 -23.45 3.92
C ASP A 112 -1.15 -23.94 4.40
N ASP A 113 -0.30 -24.41 3.48
CA ASP A 113 1.08 -24.80 3.76
C ASP A 113 2.07 -23.61 3.71
N HIS A 114 1.57 -22.38 3.60
CA HIS A 114 2.33 -21.14 3.42
C HIS A 114 3.25 -21.14 2.19
N LYS A 115 2.88 -21.87 1.13
CA LYS A 115 3.62 -21.85 -0.14
C LYS A 115 3.03 -20.82 -1.08
N LEU A 116 3.89 -20.01 -1.70
CA LEU A 116 3.49 -19.08 -2.74
C LEU A 116 2.98 -19.86 -3.97
N VAL A 117 1.69 -19.72 -4.28
CA VAL A 117 1.03 -20.46 -5.37
C VAL A 117 0.64 -19.59 -6.56
N LYS A 118 0.38 -18.29 -6.34
CA LYS A 118 0.15 -17.32 -7.43
C LYS A 118 0.63 -15.93 -6.99
N PHE A 119 0.86 -15.05 -7.95
CA PHE A 119 1.13 -13.64 -7.67
C PHE A 119 0.52 -12.72 -8.75
N VAL A 120 0.23 -11.49 -8.35
CA VAL A 120 -0.28 -10.41 -9.18
C VAL A 120 0.79 -9.35 -9.29
N GLU A 121 1.30 -9.13 -10.50
CA GLU A 121 2.42 -8.22 -10.79
C GLU A 121 2.03 -7.08 -11.74
N SER A 122 1.09 -7.32 -12.67
CA SER A 122 0.68 -6.33 -13.67
C SER A 122 -0.68 -5.67 -13.39
N PRO A 123 -0.92 -4.46 -13.91
CA PRO A 123 -2.23 -3.77 -13.79
C PRO A 123 -3.41 -4.63 -14.26
N ALA A 124 -3.23 -5.38 -15.34
CA ALA A 124 -4.27 -6.26 -15.85
C ALA A 124 -4.58 -7.41 -14.88
N GLN A 125 -3.55 -8.00 -14.26
CA GLN A 125 -3.72 -9.03 -13.24
C GLN A 125 -4.40 -8.46 -11.99
N PHE A 126 -4.04 -7.25 -11.57
CA PHE A 126 -4.65 -6.59 -10.42
C PHE A 126 -6.14 -6.29 -10.65
N THR A 127 -6.49 -5.77 -11.82
CA THR A 127 -7.89 -5.57 -12.20
C THR A 127 -8.66 -6.88 -12.25
N THR A 128 -8.06 -7.94 -12.80
CA THR A 128 -8.71 -9.26 -12.89
C THR A 128 -8.93 -9.88 -11.52
N ALA A 129 -7.92 -9.80 -10.64
CA ALA A 129 -7.98 -10.42 -9.31
C ALA A 129 -8.85 -9.63 -8.33
N PHE A 130 -8.80 -8.29 -8.36
CA PHE A 130 -9.38 -7.46 -7.31
C PHE A 130 -10.44 -6.47 -7.83
N ALA A 131 -10.88 -6.59 -9.09
CA ALA A 131 -11.73 -5.59 -9.74
C ALA A 131 -11.16 -4.16 -9.67
N GLY A 132 -9.82 -4.04 -9.55
CA GLY A 132 -9.13 -2.76 -9.39
C GLY A 132 -9.07 -2.24 -7.94
N TYR A 133 -9.50 -3.03 -6.95
CA TYR A 133 -9.53 -2.63 -5.54
C TYR A 133 -9.23 -3.78 -4.56
N LEU A 134 -8.08 -3.71 -3.89
CA LEU A 134 -7.67 -4.69 -2.87
C LEU A 134 -7.99 -4.16 -1.46
N ILE A 135 -8.92 -4.80 -0.75
CA ILE A 135 -9.21 -4.49 0.64
C ILE A 135 -8.07 -5.01 1.51
N LEU A 136 -7.40 -4.11 2.26
CA LEU A 136 -6.26 -4.49 3.10
C LEU A 136 -6.70 -5.13 4.42
N ALA A 137 -7.72 -4.57 5.05
CA ALA A 137 -8.30 -5.08 6.27
C ALA A 137 -9.75 -4.62 6.40
N LEU A 138 -10.60 -5.48 6.95
CA LEU A 138 -11.98 -5.16 7.32
C LEU A 138 -12.12 -5.23 8.84
N ASN A 139 -12.60 -4.16 9.47
CA ASN A 139 -12.74 -4.07 10.93
C ASN A 139 -11.45 -4.40 11.70
N GLY A 140 -10.30 -3.98 11.17
CA GLY A 140 -8.98 -4.23 11.76
C GLY A 140 -8.50 -5.67 11.66
N LYS A 141 -9.16 -6.51 10.85
CA LYS A 141 -8.76 -7.88 10.57
C LYS A 141 -8.40 -8.05 9.12
N PHE A 142 -7.33 -8.80 8.88
CA PHE A 142 -6.97 -9.22 7.54
C PHE A 142 -8.02 -10.20 7.02
N THR A 143 -8.50 -9.96 5.80
CA THR A 143 -9.52 -10.79 5.17
C THR A 143 -8.85 -11.67 4.13
N PRO A 144 -9.01 -13.00 4.17
CA PRO A 144 -8.46 -13.88 3.15
C PRO A 144 -9.12 -13.57 1.80
N TYR A 145 -8.37 -13.81 0.72
CA TYR A 145 -8.92 -13.70 -0.63
C TYR A 145 -9.70 -14.97 -0.93
N VAL A 146 -10.93 -14.83 -1.43
CA VAL A 146 -11.77 -15.95 -1.83
C VAL A 146 -11.84 -15.97 -3.35
N ASP A 147 -11.35 -17.05 -3.95
CA ASP A 147 -11.47 -17.30 -5.38
C ASP A 147 -12.81 -17.98 -5.68
N GLU A 148 -13.85 -17.16 -5.81
CA GLU A 148 -15.21 -17.64 -6.05
C GLU A 148 -15.37 -18.39 -7.39
N ILE A 149 -14.47 -18.13 -8.34
CA ILE A 149 -14.46 -18.77 -9.67
C ILE A 149 -13.96 -20.22 -9.55
N HIS A 150 -12.99 -20.49 -8.68
CA HIS A 150 -12.38 -21.80 -8.50
C HIS A 150 -12.84 -22.48 -7.21
N GLY A 151 -14.15 -22.50 -6.97
CA GLY A 151 -14.72 -23.30 -5.87
C GLY A 151 -14.61 -22.67 -4.48
N ASN A 152 -14.47 -21.34 -4.41
CA ASN A 152 -14.26 -20.58 -3.18
C ASN A 152 -12.96 -20.95 -2.47
N ASP A 153 -11.89 -21.19 -3.23
CA ASP A 153 -10.57 -21.42 -2.64
C ASP A 153 -10.15 -20.18 -1.84
N HIS A 154 -9.75 -20.40 -0.59
CA HIS A 154 -9.26 -19.36 0.30
C HIS A 154 -7.75 -19.27 0.18
N TYR A 155 -7.27 -18.06 -0.07
CA TYR A 155 -5.84 -17.78 -0.12
C TYR A 155 -5.48 -16.75 0.93
N ASP A 156 -4.36 -17.01 1.61
CA ASP A 156 -3.69 -15.97 2.36
C ASP A 156 -2.91 -15.09 1.39
N TRP A 157 -3.32 -13.85 1.19
CA TRP A 157 -2.62 -12.94 0.28
C TRP A 157 -1.63 -12.07 1.07
N ARG A 158 -0.55 -11.63 0.42
CA ARG A 158 0.46 -10.73 0.99
C ARG A 158 0.97 -9.76 -0.04
N ILE A 159 1.36 -8.57 0.38
CA ILE A 159 2.15 -7.64 -0.44
C ILE A 159 3.62 -8.02 -0.27
N LEU A 160 4.28 -8.33 -1.37
CA LEU A 160 5.65 -8.81 -1.36
C LEU A 160 6.56 -7.83 -2.11
N ARG A 161 7.77 -7.64 -1.57
CA ARG A 161 8.95 -7.28 -2.36
C ARG A 161 9.52 -8.59 -2.91
N TYR A 162 9.34 -8.81 -4.20
CA TYR A 162 9.52 -10.11 -4.84
C TYR A 162 10.67 -10.11 -5.85
N GLN A 163 11.53 -11.11 -5.75
CA GLN A 163 12.59 -11.38 -6.72
C GLN A 163 12.36 -12.72 -7.43
N THR A 164 12.11 -13.79 -6.65
CA THR A 164 11.79 -15.13 -7.15
C THR A 164 10.82 -15.85 -6.20
N PRO A 165 10.24 -17.01 -6.56
CA PRO A 165 9.35 -17.75 -5.67
C PRO A 165 9.97 -18.20 -4.34
N THR A 166 11.30 -18.25 -4.25
CA THR A 166 12.06 -18.60 -3.02
C THR A 166 12.89 -17.42 -2.51
N ALA A 167 12.71 -16.22 -3.08
CA ALA A 167 13.41 -15.01 -2.70
C ALA A 167 12.43 -13.84 -2.76
N PHE A 168 11.71 -13.63 -1.66
CA PHE A 168 10.80 -12.52 -1.49
C PHE A 168 10.79 -12.09 -0.01
N LYS A 169 10.30 -10.88 0.23
CA LYS A 169 10.04 -10.35 1.57
C LYS A 169 8.57 -9.96 1.68
N ASP A 170 7.88 -10.48 2.69
CA ASP A 170 6.57 -9.98 3.09
C ASP A 170 6.71 -8.56 3.67
N ILE A 171 5.99 -7.61 3.08
CA ILE A 171 5.93 -6.22 3.52
C ILE A 171 4.50 -5.80 3.85
N THR A 172 3.58 -6.76 3.99
CA THR A 172 2.16 -6.50 4.24
C THR A 172 1.97 -5.75 5.55
N ASN A 173 2.67 -6.13 6.60
CA ASN A 173 2.57 -5.47 7.91
C ASN A 173 3.13 -4.04 7.88
N GLU A 174 4.14 -3.78 7.04
CA GLU A 174 4.68 -2.43 6.80
C GLU A 174 3.62 -1.52 6.13
N ILE A 175 2.71 -2.11 5.33
CA ILE A 175 1.72 -1.38 4.52
C ILE A 175 0.31 -1.37 5.13
N ALA A 176 -0.10 -2.38 5.88
CA ALA A 176 -1.48 -2.55 6.34
C ALA A 176 -1.67 -2.36 7.86
N GLN A 177 -0.58 -2.27 8.64
CA GLN A 177 -0.60 -2.18 10.11
C GLN A 177 -1.50 -3.21 10.80
N THR A 178 -1.77 -4.33 10.12
CA THR A 178 -2.63 -5.40 10.60
C THR A 178 -1.73 -6.50 11.10
N PRO A 179 -1.73 -6.85 12.40
CA PRO A 179 -0.83 -7.86 12.92
C PRO A 179 -1.08 -9.21 12.23
N LEU A 180 -0.09 -9.67 11.47
CA LEU A 180 -0.09 -10.97 10.81
C LEU A 180 1.22 -11.69 11.08
N THR A 181 1.17 -13.02 10.98
CA THR A 181 2.39 -13.83 10.98
C THR A 181 3.13 -13.59 9.67
N GLU A 182 4.38 -13.13 9.78
CA GLU A 182 5.26 -12.91 8.63
C GLU A 182 5.47 -14.21 7.85
N ILE A 183 5.29 -14.16 6.54
CA ILE A 183 5.60 -15.30 5.68
C ILE A 183 7.09 -15.31 5.37
N GLN A 184 7.73 -16.46 5.63
CA GLN A 184 9.12 -16.71 5.28
C GLN A 184 9.21 -17.37 3.90
N PRO A 185 10.17 -16.96 3.05
CA PRO A 185 10.42 -17.55 1.73
C PRO A 185 11.03 -18.96 1.78
#